data_AF-A0AA88CXN1-F1
#
_entry.id   AF-A0AA88CXN1-F1
#
_cell.length_a   1.000
_cell.length_b   1.000
_cell.length_c   1.000
_cell.angle_alpha   90.00
_cell.angle_beta   90.00
_cell.angle_gamma   90.00
#
_symmetry.space_group_name_H-M   'P 1'
#
loop_
_entity.id
_entity.type
_entity.pdbx_description
1 polymer ?
#
loop_
_entity_poly.entity_id
_entity_poly.type
_entity_poly.pdbx_seq_one_letter_code
_entity_poly.pdbx_strand_id
1 'polypeptide(L)'
;MRKLNFHNLFLIVYLFTFCFIVSHSLLAFRCLSDQSSALLQLKQEFVIQKPYFDDPSEAKNMDTWKASSDCCVWDGVTCNISTGHVISLDLSNS
;
A
#
# COMPACT_ATOMS: atom_id res chain seq x y z
N MET A 1 3.47 -6.87 46.41
CA MET A 1 2.85 -7.73 45.37
C MET A 1 1.66 -6.99 44.79
N ARG A 2 1.76 -6.43 43.58
CA ARG A 2 0.64 -5.70 42.95
C ARG A 2 -0.43 -6.73 42.58
N LYS A 3 -1.58 -6.74 43.27
CA LYS A 3 -2.74 -7.54 42.88
C LYS A 3 -3.25 -6.99 41.55
N LEU A 4 -3.07 -7.73 40.46
CA LEU A 4 -3.80 -7.44 39.23
C LEU A 4 -5.27 -7.80 39.48
N ASN A 5 -6.13 -6.78 39.53
CA ASN A 5 -7.56 -6.98 39.66
C ASN A 5 -8.11 -7.60 38.36
N PHE A 6 -9.12 -8.45 38.46
CA PHE A 6 -9.77 -9.12 37.33
C PHE A 6 -10.18 -8.14 36.20
N HIS A 7 -10.60 -6.93 36.57
CA HIS A 7 -10.91 -5.85 35.64
C HIS A 7 -9.69 -5.41 34.80
N ASN A 8 -8.50 -5.34 35.41
CA ASN A 8 -7.26 -5.02 34.69
C ASN A 8 -6.87 -6.14 33.72
N LEU A 9 -7.14 -7.40 34.08
CA LEU A 9 -6.92 -8.53 33.17
C LEU A 9 -7.87 -8.46 31.97
N PHE A 10 -9.16 -8.20 32.21
CA PHE A 10 -10.15 -8.03 31.14
C PHE A 10 -9.80 -6.89 30.19
N LEU A 11 -9.35 -5.75 30.73
CA LEU A 11 -8.91 -4.60 29.94
C LEU A 11 -7.67 -4.93 29.09
N ILE A 12 -6.69 -5.66 29.63
CA ILE A 12 -5.51 -6.10 28.87
C ILE A 12 -5.91 -7.02 27.71
N VAL A 13 -6.79 -7.99 27.95
CA VAL A 13 -7.28 -8.90 26.91
C VAL A 13 -8.01 -8.13 25.81
N TYR A 14 -8.89 -7.19 26.18
CA TYR A 14 -9.59 -6.34 25.22
C TYR A 14 -8.65 -5.48 24.37
N LEU A 15 -7.64 -4.86 24.99
CA LEU A 15 -6.64 -4.08 24.25
C LEU A 15 -5.83 -4.95 23.29
N PHE A 16 -5.47 -6.17 23.71
CA PHE A 16 -4.73 -7.09 22.88
C PHE A 16 -5.54 -7.56 21.66
N THR A 17 -6.81 -7.91 21.85
CA THR A 17 -7.70 -8.31 20.73
C THR A 17 -7.95 -7.15 19.77
N PHE A 18 -8.18 -5.95 20.29
CA PHE A 18 -8.34 -4.75 19.48
C PHE A 18 -7.08 -4.48 18.63
N CYS A 19 -5.89 -4.52 19.24
CA CYS A 19 -4.62 -4.35 18.51
C CYS A 19 -4.42 -5.43 17.44
N PHE A 20 -4.77 -6.68 17.74
CA PHE A 20 -4.65 -7.79 16.79
C PHE A 20 -5.53 -7.58 15.55
N ILE A 21 -6.79 -7.15 15.76
CA ILE A 21 -7.74 -6.85 14.67
C ILE A 21 -7.22 -5.73 13.78
N VAL A 22 -6.80 -4.60 14.37
CA VAL A 22 -6.28 -3.44 13.61
C VAL A 22 -5.05 -3.82 12.79
N SER A 23 -4.15 -4.61 13.36
CA SER A 23 -2.93 -5.06 12.68
C SER A 23 -3.26 -5.93 11.46
N HIS A 24 -4.23 -6.85 11.60
CA HIS A 24 -4.66 -7.73 10.51
C HIS A 24 -5.33 -6.95 9.37
N SER A 25 -6.19 -5.98 9.70
CA SER A 25 -6.81 -5.10 8.72
C SER A 25 -5.78 -4.25 7.97
N LEU A 26 -4.75 -3.75 8.66
CA LEU A 26 -3.65 -3.03 8.03
C LEU A 26 -2.83 -3.92 7.10
N LEU A 27 -2.66 -5.21 7.40
CA LEU A 27 -1.98 -6.14 6.49
C LEU A 27 -2.83 -6.42 5.23
N ALA A 28 -4.15 -6.55 5.38
CA ALA A 28 -5.06 -6.78 4.25
C ALA A 28 -5.16 -5.57 3.31
N PHE A 29 -4.93 -4.35 3.83
CA PHE A 29 -4.89 -3.14 3.02
C PHE A 29 -3.57 -2.96 2.25
N ARG A 30 -2.51 -3.70 2.62
CA ARG A 30 -1.20 -3.52 2.00
C ARG A 30 -1.07 -4.28 0.69
N CYS A 31 -0.52 -3.59 -0.30
CA CYS A 31 -0.13 -4.18 -1.57
C CYS A 31 0.86 -5.33 -1.37
N LEU A 32 0.73 -6.39 -2.16
CA LEU A 32 1.72 -7.46 -2.17
C LEU A 32 3.06 -6.97 -2.72
N SER A 33 4.15 -7.48 -2.13
CA SER A 33 5.51 -7.05 -2.47
C SER A 33 5.91 -7.37 -3.92
N ASP A 34 5.38 -8.45 -4.48
CA ASP A 34 5.59 -8.85 -5.88
C ASP A 34 4.84 -7.92 -6.84
N GLN A 35 3.60 -7.56 -6.52
CA GLN A 35 2.78 -6.64 -7.32
C GLN A 35 3.38 -5.23 -7.33
N SER A 36 3.76 -4.69 -6.17
CA SER A 36 4.45 -3.40 -6.09
C SER A 36 5.77 -3.40 -6.88
N SER A 37 6.53 -4.49 -6.84
CA SER A 37 7.77 -4.64 -7.62
C SER A 37 7.51 -4.66 -9.12
N ALA A 38 6.51 -5.39 -9.58
CA ALA A 38 6.13 -5.46 -10.99
C ALA A 38 5.67 -4.09 -11.52
N LEU A 39 4.90 -3.33 -10.72
CA LEU A 39 4.49 -1.98 -11.05
C LEU A 39 5.67 -1.00 -11.13
N LEU A 40 6.67 -1.13 -10.25
CA LEU A 40 7.90 -0.31 -10.34
C LEU A 40 8.71 -0.63 -11.59
N GLN A 41 8.78 -1.90 -12.01
CA GLN A 41 9.39 -2.27 -13.29
C GLN A 41 8.62 -1.68 -14.47
N LEU A 42 7.28 -1.76 -14.44
CA LEU A 42 6.43 -1.13 -15.45
C LEU A 42 6.72 0.37 -15.56
N LYS A 43 6.83 1.08 -14.44
CA LYS A 43 7.19 2.51 -14.42
C LYS A 43 8.51 2.79 -15.16
N GLN A 44 9.52 1.94 -15.01
CA GLN A 44 10.81 2.13 -15.69
C GLN A 44 10.66 2.06 -17.21
N GLU A 45 9.82 1.16 -17.73
CA GLU A 45 9.57 1.04 -19.17
C GLU A 45 8.94 2.32 -19.76
N PHE A 46 8.00 2.95 -19.05
CA PHE A 46 7.40 4.22 -19.50
C PHE A 46 8.39 5.39 -19.49
N VAL A 47 9.29 5.44 -18.50
CA VAL A 47 10.35 6.46 -18.44
C VAL A 47 11.36 6.27 -19.58
N ILE A 48 11.73 5.03 -19.91
CA ILE A 48 12.67 4.72 -21.00
C ILE A 48 12.09 5.06 -22.37
N GLN A 49 10.78 4.91 -22.57
CA GLN A 49 10.09 5.20 -23.83
C GLN A 49 9.85 6.70 -24.10
N LYS A 50 10.09 7.58 -23.12
CA LYS A 50 10.03 9.05 -23.27
C LYS A 50 11.42 9.74 -23.29
N PRO A 51 12.43 9.30 -24.06
CA PRO A 51 13.79 9.77 -23.85
C PRO A 51 14.14 11.09 -24.56
N TYR A 52 13.25 11.69 -25.39
CA TYR A 52 13.76 12.69 -26.35
C TYR A 52 12.92 13.94 -26.69
N PHE A 53 11.67 14.13 -26.25
CA PHE A 53 10.91 15.30 -26.75
C PHE A 53 10.10 16.15 -25.77
N ASP A 54 9.71 15.69 -24.58
CA ASP A 54 8.87 16.50 -23.70
C ASP A 54 9.31 16.47 -22.23
N ASP A 55 8.96 17.53 -21.52
CA ASP A 55 9.30 17.83 -20.12
C ASP A 55 9.16 16.59 -19.21
N PRO A 56 10.17 16.25 -18.35
CA PRO A 56 10.08 15.14 -17.40
C PRO A 56 8.82 15.13 -16.51
N SER A 57 8.07 16.24 -16.47
CA SER A 57 6.84 16.42 -15.69
C SER A 57 5.58 15.78 -16.29
N GLU A 58 5.63 15.19 -17.49
CA GLU A 58 4.44 14.62 -18.15
C GLU A 58 4.11 13.17 -17.76
N ALA A 59 4.99 12.45 -17.05
CA ALA A 59 4.68 11.12 -16.48
C ALA A 59 3.91 11.22 -15.15
N LYS A 60 2.89 12.07 -15.12
CA LYS A 60 2.29 12.61 -13.90
C LYS A 60 1.61 11.55 -13.01
N ASN A 61 1.10 10.46 -13.59
CA ASN A 61 0.49 9.37 -12.80
C ASN A 61 1.51 8.51 -12.05
N MET A 62 2.71 8.36 -12.63
CA MET A 62 3.73 7.45 -12.11
C MET A 62 4.65 8.09 -11.07
N ASP A 63 4.52 9.40 -10.82
CA ASP A 63 5.28 10.12 -9.80
C ASP A 63 5.00 9.63 -8.37
N THR A 64 3.78 9.17 -8.12
CA THR A 64 3.37 8.63 -6.83
C THR A 64 3.91 7.22 -6.58
N TRP A 65 4.36 6.51 -7.62
CA TRP A 65 4.84 5.14 -7.54
C TRP A 65 6.24 5.12 -6.96
N LYS A 66 6.33 4.90 -5.65
CA LYS A 66 7.57 4.95 -4.85
C LYS A 66 7.74 3.67 -4.05
N ALA A 67 8.92 3.06 -4.13
CA ALA A 67 9.26 1.84 -3.41
C ALA A 67 9.11 1.94 -1.88
N SER A 68 9.10 3.16 -1.33
CA SER A 68 8.91 3.42 0.10
C SER A 68 7.46 3.52 0.56
N SER A 69 6.48 3.51 -0.36
CA SER A 69 5.06 3.58 -0.05
C SER A 69 4.29 2.37 -0.55
N ASP A 70 3.12 2.14 0.04
CA ASP A 70 2.23 1.05 -0.37
C ASP A 70 1.67 1.30 -1.77
N CYS A 71 1.65 0.29 -2.64
CA CYS A 71 1.17 0.49 -4.00
C CYS A 71 -0.32 0.81 -4.07
N CYS A 72 -1.11 0.44 -3.07
CA CYS A 72 -2.54 0.75 -3.02
C CYS A 72 -2.84 2.23 -2.74
N VAL A 73 -1.82 3.04 -2.40
CA VAL A 73 -1.94 4.50 -2.28
C VAL A 73 -1.32 5.24 -3.46
N TRP A 74 -0.83 4.54 -4.48
CA TRP A 74 -0.31 5.16 -5.70
C TRP A 74 -1.47 5.62 -6.58
N ASP A 75 -1.29 6.77 -7.23
CA ASP A 75 -2.27 7.28 -8.18
C ASP A 75 -2.44 6.29 -9.34
N GLY A 76 -3.69 6.05 -9.70
CA GLY A 76 -4.06 5.10 -10.74
C GLY A 76 -3.98 3.62 -10.33
N VAL A 77 -3.62 3.28 -9.09
CA VAL A 77 -3.64 1.88 -8.62
C VAL A 77 -4.90 1.62 -7.78
N THR A 78 -5.68 0.61 -8.15
CA THR A 78 -6.83 0.18 -7.34
C THR A 78 -6.58 -1.21 -6.78
N CYS A 79 -6.70 -1.36 -5.45
CA CYS A 79 -6.58 -2.63 -4.75
C CYS A 79 -7.90 -3.18 -4.24
N ASN A 80 -8.00 -4.50 -4.13
CA ASN A 80 -9.01 -5.18 -3.35
C ASN A 80 -8.75 -4.94 -1.86
N ILE A 81 -9.72 -4.31 -1.18
CA ILE A 81 -9.60 -3.90 0.23
C ILE A 81 -9.43 -5.09 1.18
N SER A 82 -9.92 -6.27 0.79
CA SER A 82 -9.88 -7.48 1.63
C SER A 82 -8.61 -8.29 1.45
N THR A 83 -7.97 -8.23 0.27
CA THR A 83 -6.82 -9.09 -0.06
C THR A 83 -5.54 -8.32 -0.37
N GLY A 84 -5.58 -7.01 -0.52
CA GLY A 84 -4.43 -6.17 -0.89
C GLY A 84 -3.97 -6.38 -2.34
N HIS A 85 -4.74 -7.12 -3.15
CA HIS A 85 -4.39 -7.37 -4.55
C HIS A 85 -4.74 -6.16 -5.41
N VAL A 86 -3.83 -5.74 -6.26
CA VAL A 86 -4.11 -4.81 -7.35
C VAL A 86 -5.11 -5.46 -8.30
N ILE A 87 -6.24 -4.78 -8.54
CA ILE A 87 -7.34 -5.23 -9.40
C ILE A 87 -7.58 -4.30 -10.59
N SER A 88 -7.00 -3.09 -10.58
CA SER A 88 -7.07 -2.17 -11.71
C SER A 88 -5.90 -1.19 -11.72
N LEU A 89 -5.52 -0.77 -12.93
CA LEU A 89 -4.50 0.23 -13.20
C LEU A 89 -5.05 1.26 -14.18
N ASP A 90 -4.96 2.55 -13.83
CA ASP A 90 -5.26 3.69 -14.68
C ASP A 90 -3.97 4.36 -15.15
N LEU A 91 -3.66 4.18 -16.43
CA LEU A 91 -2.47 4.70 -17.10
C LEU A 91 -2.80 5.85 -18.07
N SER A 92 -4.01 6.42 -17.98
CA SER A 92 -4.51 7.42 -18.95
C SER A 92 -3.68 8.72 -19.03
N ASN A 93 -2.82 8.97 -18.05
CA ASN A 93 -1.96 10.15 -17.95
C ASN A 93 -0.51 9.73 -17.55
N SER A 94 -0.05 8.63 -18.16
CA SER A 94 1.31 8.05 -18.02
C SER A 94 2.32 8.62 -18.99
#